data_AF-A0A3C0IP06-F1
#
_entry.id   AF-A0A3C0IP06-F1
#
_cell.length_a   1.000
_cell.length_b   1.000
_cell.length_c   1.000
_cell.angle_alpha   90.00
_cell.angle_beta   90.00
_cell.angle_gamma   90.00
#
_symmetry.space_group_name_H-M   'P 1'
#
loop_
_entity.id
_entity.type
_entity.pdbx_description
1 polymer ?
#
loop_
_entity_poly.entity_id
_entity_poly.type
_entity_poly.pdbx_seq_one_letter_code
_entity_poly.pdbx_strand_id
1 'polypeptide(L)'
;MLAQDTITKKQTRWQRWKQDAIKSIYTSDPVDKAVAAVASEHPAQKHTGKFIRHIFFSQVPYGGSIFDTSKRSNALQRMIDEIHINTKKDALRSFLFLKKGDVLDVYALQDNERLLRDLPFIQDAKIETFTTIYPDSVDLIITTKDVFSIGGDIRRISKTFAAANLYDQNFLGRAQRLQFGFLYDEKRTPTLAGEMSYTKYNIANTFIALQLRHAATANSTLLGGLYDRVTELNANRGLYTTKATWAGGVRVAQHTSVGNGAAADTLSYQYRTGDVWYGVNLGARKKQYNDSSYRNSKFIAIRYFERRFVYLPNVQNNKFPQTFY
;
A
#
# COMPACT_ATOMS: atom_id res chain seq x y z
N MET A 1 -5.31 -47.15 -54.64
CA MET A 1 -4.14 -46.34 -54.25
C MET A 1 -4.61 -45.26 -53.29
N LEU A 2 -4.14 -45.32 -52.05
CA LEU A 2 -4.52 -44.46 -50.94
C LEU A 2 -3.98 -43.04 -51.16
N ALA A 3 -4.86 -42.03 -51.17
CA ALA A 3 -4.46 -40.64 -51.07
C ALA A 3 -4.29 -40.29 -49.59
N GLN A 4 -3.08 -39.89 -49.21
CA GLN A 4 -2.70 -39.42 -47.89
C GLN A 4 -3.37 -38.08 -47.59
N ASP A 5 -4.23 -38.06 -46.57
CA ASP A 5 -4.71 -36.82 -45.97
C ASP A 5 -3.59 -36.18 -45.15
N THR A 6 -2.92 -35.20 -45.76
CA THR A 6 -2.01 -34.30 -45.06
C THR A 6 -2.80 -33.29 -44.22
N ILE A 7 -2.61 -33.41 -42.92
CA ILE A 7 -3.03 -32.51 -41.85
C ILE A 7 -2.66 -31.05 -42.17
N THR A 8 -3.62 -30.12 -42.03
CA THR A 8 -3.30 -28.74 -41.62
C THR A 8 -4.46 -28.15 -40.82
N LYS A 9 -4.38 -28.31 -39.49
CA LYS A 9 -5.23 -27.58 -38.54
C LYS A 9 -4.95 -26.08 -38.69
N LYS A 10 -5.87 -25.35 -39.34
CA LYS A 10 -5.93 -23.88 -39.30
C LYS A 10 -6.19 -23.44 -37.86
N GLN A 11 -5.12 -23.18 -37.10
CA GLN A 11 -5.23 -22.51 -35.81
C GLN A 11 -5.75 -21.09 -36.05
N THR A 12 -6.98 -20.85 -35.59
CA THR A 12 -7.69 -19.57 -35.73
C THR A 12 -6.97 -18.50 -34.91
N ARG A 13 -6.84 -17.29 -35.46
CA ARG A 13 -6.19 -16.11 -34.85
C ARG A 13 -6.64 -15.87 -33.40
N TRP A 14 -7.89 -16.21 -33.06
CA TRP A 14 -8.48 -16.15 -31.72
C TRP A 14 -7.84 -17.08 -30.66
N GLN A 15 -7.32 -18.25 -31.05
CA GLN A 15 -6.65 -19.19 -30.14
C GLN A 15 -5.27 -18.68 -29.71
N ARG A 16 -4.56 -17.96 -30.60
CA ARG A 16 -3.29 -17.27 -30.27
C ARG A 16 -3.52 -16.17 -29.23
N TRP A 17 -4.57 -15.37 -29.36
CA TRP A 17 -4.85 -14.27 -28.42
C TRP A 17 -5.24 -14.79 -27.02
N LYS A 18 -5.95 -15.92 -26.93
CA LYS A 18 -6.19 -16.58 -25.63
C LYS A 18 -4.90 -17.14 -25.01
N GLN A 19 -4.03 -17.76 -25.81
CA GLN A 19 -2.74 -18.28 -25.33
C GLN A 19 -1.79 -17.15 -24.90
N ASP A 20 -1.76 -16.03 -25.62
CA ASP A 20 -0.93 -14.87 -25.30
C ASP A 20 -1.47 -14.11 -24.07
N ALA A 21 -2.79 -14.04 -23.88
CA ALA A 21 -3.40 -13.48 -22.68
C ALA A 21 -3.26 -14.40 -21.45
N ILE A 22 -3.21 -15.73 -21.63
CA ILE A 22 -2.94 -16.67 -20.52
C ILE A 22 -1.44 -16.67 -20.17
N LYS A 23 -0.54 -16.50 -21.14
CA LYS A 23 0.89 -16.31 -20.90
C LYS A 23 1.21 -14.98 -20.22
N SER A 24 0.47 -13.91 -20.48
CA SER A 24 0.66 -12.62 -19.78
C SER A 24 0.15 -12.62 -18.34
N ILE A 25 -0.62 -13.64 -17.93
CA ILE A 25 -1.18 -13.76 -16.57
C ILE A 25 -0.39 -14.76 -15.70
N TYR A 26 0.46 -15.63 -16.28
CA TYR A 26 1.23 -16.65 -15.53
C TYR A 26 2.72 -16.75 -15.84
N THR A 27 3.32 -15.76 -16.49
CA THR A 27 4.79 -15.68 -16.54
C THR A 27 5.24 -14.64 -15.54
N SER A 28 5.42 -15.04 -14.28
CA SER A 28 6.49 -14.42 -13.50
C SER A 28 7.75 -14.61 -14.34
N ASP A 29 8.33 -13.54 -14.87
CA ASP A 29 9.69 -13.58 -15.37
C ASP A 29 10.54 -14.36 -14.35
N PRO A 30 11.41 -15.30 -14.79
CA PRO A 30 12.24 -16.02 -13.87
C PRO A 30 12.95 -14.99 -12.99
N VAL A 31 12.91 -15.23 -11.68
CA VAL A 31 13.50 -14.39 -10.63
C VAL A 31 14.92 -13.93 -11.01
N ASP A 32 15.61 -14.70 -11.84
CA ASP A 32 16.90 -14.42 -12.47
C ASP A 32 16.98 -13.06 -13.20
N LYS A 33 15.94 -12.56 -13.89
CA LYS A 33 15.99 -11.23 -14.53
C LYS A 33 15.89 -10.09 -13.52
N ALA A 34 15.10 -10.26 -12.46
CA ALA A 34 15.05 -9.31 -11.35
C ALA A 34 16.36 -9.32 -10.54
N VAL A 35 17.06 -10.46 -10.48
CA VAL A 35 18.40 -10.57 -9.90
C VAL A 35 19.47 -9.96 -10.82
N ALA A 36 19.34 -10.11 -12.14
CA ALA A 36 20.28 -9.53 -13.11
C ALA A 36 20.20 -7.99 -13.18
N ALA A 37 19.03 -7.39 -12.93
CA ALA A 37 18.89 -5.94 -12.82
C ALA A 37 19.53 -5.33 -11.56
N VAL A 38 19.87 -6.15 -10.55
CA VAL A 38 20.52 -5.72 -9.29
C VAL A 38 22.05 -5.59 -9.46
N ALA A 39 22.63 -6.06 -10.57
CA ALA A 39 24.06 -6.01 -10.84
C ALA A 39 24.51 -4.81 -11.70
N SER A 40 23.68 -3.78 -11.85
CA SER A 40 24.20 -2.47 -12.28
C SER A 40 24.82 -1.80 -11.04
N GLU A 41 26.14 -1.59 -11.08
CA GLU A 41 26.86 -0.87 -10.03
C GLU A 41 26.19 0.50 -9.81
N HIS A 42 25.57 0.70 -8.63
CA HIS A 42 24.98 1.98 -8.30
C HIS A 42 26.08 3.05 -8.29
N PRO A 43 25.92 4.22 -8.92
CA PRO A 43 26.98 5.23 -9.00
C PRO A 43 27.56 5.63 -7.63
N ALA A 44 26.75 5.54 -6.58
CA ALA A 44 27.15 5.77 -5.19
C ALA A 44 28.22 4.80 -4.64
N GLN A 45 28.51 3.68 -5.32
CA GLN A 45 29.54 2.72 -4.90
C GLN A 45 30.91 3.37 -4.72
N LYS A 46 31.22 4.38 -5.53
CA LYS A 46 32.46 5.18 -5.45
C LYS A 46 32.61 5.99 -4.14
N HIS A 47 31.53 6.13 -3.37
CA HIS A 47 31.48 6.91 -2.13
C HIS A 47 31.21 6.04 -0.89
N THR A 48 31.18 4.72 -1.03
CA THR A 48 30.95 3.79 0.07
C THR A 48 31.94 4.04 1.21
N GLY A 49 31.45 4.09 2.44
CA GLY A 49 32.28 4.31 3.63
C GLY A 49 32.56 5.79 3.97
N LYS A 50 32.16 6.75 3.13
CA LYS A 50 32.24 8.19 3.45
C LYS A 50 31.11 8.63 4.39
N PHE A 51 31.31 9.71 5.14
CA PHE A 51 30.27 10.27 6.00
C PHE A 51 29.26 11.13 5.23
N ILE A 52 27.98 10.95 5.51
CA ILE A 52 26.90 11.76 4.95
C ILE A 52 26.90 13.13 5.62
N ARG A 53 27.24 14.18 4.88
CA ARG A 53 27.35 15.55 5.42
C ARG A 53 26.02 16.32 5.31
N HIS A 54 25.40 16.37 4.14
CA HIS A 54 24.09 16.99 3.95
C HIS A 54 23.17 16.14 3.08
N ILE A 55 21.86 16.31 3.30
CA ILE A 55 20.80 15.69 2.50
C ILE A 55 19.91 16.80 1.96
N PHE A 56 19.95 16.97 0.64
CA PHE A 56 19.15 17.94 -0.10
C PHE A 56 17.96 17.25 -0.76
N PHE A 57 16.88 18.02 -0.97
CA PHE A 57 15.67 17.55 -1.64
C PHE A 57 15.43 18.38 -2.89
N SER A 58 15.35 17.69 -4.03
CA SER A 58 14.95 18.23 -5.33
C SER A 58 13.63 17.58 -5.74
N GLN A 59 12.69 18.37 -6.24
CA GLN A 59 11.37 17.86 -6.65
C GLN A 59 11.12 18.25 -8.11
N VAL A 60 10.79 17.26 -8.92
CA VAL A 60 10.50 17.45 -10.33
C VAL A 60 9.05 17.93 -10.47
N PRO A 61 8.79 19.04 -11.19
CA PRO A 61 7.44 19.55 -11.39
C PRO A 61 6.50 18.52 -12.02
N TYR A 62 5.22 18.56 -11.63
CA TYR A 62 4.18 17.75 -12.24
C TYR A 62 4.07 18.04 -13.76
N GLY A 63 3.87 16.99 -14.57
CA GLY A 63 3.90 17.09 -16.03
C GLY A 63 5.29 17.14 -16.68
N GLY A 64 6.36 17.40 -15.91
CA GLY A 64 7.74 17.25 -16.35
C GLY A 64 8.15 15.77 -16.42
N SER A 65 8.85 15.38 -17.48
CA SER A 65 9.67 14.16 -17.40
C SER A 65 11.00 14.52 -16.72
N ILE A 66 11.57 13.57 -15.98
CA ILE A 66 12.97 13.66 -15.52
C ILE A 66 13.91 13.76 -16.75
N PHE A 67 13.42 13.34 -17.92
CA PHE A 67 14.16 13.20 -19.17
C PHE A 67 13.68 14.12 -20.32
N ASP A 68 12.58 14.87 -20.18
CA ASP A 68 12.00 15.73 -21.26
C ASP A 68 10.95 16.73 -20.72
N THR A 69 11.11 18.03 -21.02
CA THR A 69 10.28 19.15 -20.53
C THR A 69 9.37 19.77 -21.60
N SER A 70 9.23 19.17 -22.78
CA SER A 70 8.56 19.80 -23.94
C SER A 70 7.08 19.40 -24.14
N LYS A 71 6.13 19.88 -23.32
CA LYS A 71 4.68 19.76 -23.63
C LYS A 71 3.88 21.05 -23.40
N ARG A 72 3.07 21.44 -24.40
CA ARG A 72 2.09 22.55 -24.32
C ARG A 72 0.93 22.16 -23.39
N SER A 73 0.56 23.03 -22.46
CA SER A 73 -0.52 22.80 -21.50
C SER A 73 -1.89 23.30 -22.01
N ASN A 74 -2.91 22.45 -21.90
CA ASN A 74 -4.32 22.78 -22.17
C ASN A 74 -5.02 23.34 -20.90
N ALA A 75 -6.21 23.94 -21.03
CA ALA A 75 -6.95 24.51 -19.90
C ALA A 75 -7.23 23.51 -18.75
N LEU A 76 -7.56 22.25 -19.09
CA LEU A 76 -7.71 21.17 -18.11
C LEU A 76 -6.40 20.88 -17.37
N GLN A 77 -5.26 20.98 -18.06
CA GLN A 77 -3.95 20.73 -17.47
C GLN A 77 -3.57 21.84 -16.49
N ARG A 78 -3.90 23.10 -16.80
CA ARG A 78 -3.73 24.23 -15.86
C ARG A 78 -4.56 24.06 -14.58
N MET A 79 -5.80 23.59 -14.69
CA MET A 79 -6.65 23.31 -13.53
C MET A 79 -6.08 22.16 -12.68
N ILE A 80 -5.53 21.12 -13.33
CA ILE A 80 -4.85 20.01 -12.64
C ILE A 80 -3.58 20.52 -11.94
N ASP A 81 -2.79 21.38 -12.59
CA ASP A 81 -1.57 21.96 -12.04
C ASP A 81 -1.87 22.88 -10.85
N GLU A 82 -2.97 23.63 -10.87
CA GLU A 82 -3.42 24.48 -9.75
C GLU A 82 -3.90 23.68 -8.53
N ILE A 83 -4.51 22.52 -8.76
CA ILE A 83 -5.03 21.65 -7.70
C ILE A 83 -3.93 20.72 -7.15
N HIS A 84 -2.88 20.46 -7.92
CA HIS A 84 -1.80 19.58 -7.51
C HIS A 84 -0.98 20.18 -6.36
N ILE A 85 -0.81 19.40 -5.29
CA ILE A 85 0.03 19.78 -4.15
C ILE A 85 1.25 18.85 -4.12
N ASN A 86 2.43 19.44 -4.31
CA ASN A 86 3.70 18.74 -4.14
C ASN A 86 3.89 18.30 -2.67
N THR A 87 4.55 17.16 -2.49
CA THR A 87 4.91 16.63 -1.17
C THR A 87 5.86 17.60 -0.46
N LYS A 88 5.65 17.84 0.83
CA LYS A 88 6.55 18.69 1.62
C LYS A 88 7.85 17.95 1.92
N LYS A 89 8.97 18.70 1.91
CA LYS A 89 10.30 18.16 2.24
C LYS A 89 10.35 17.46 3.59
N ASP A 90 9.65 18.00 4.61
CA ASP A 90 9.59 17.37 5.93
C ASP A 90 8.82 16.03 5.91
N ALA A 91 7.82 15.90 5.04
CA ALA A 91 7.11 14.63 4.85
C ALA A 91 8.03 13.60 4.19
N LEU A 92 8.76 13.95 3.13
CA LEU A 92 9.76 13.08 2.50
C LEU A 92 10.86 12.67 3.49
N ARG A 93 11.37 13.63 4.27
CA ARG A 93 12.40 13.39 5.28
C ARG A 93 11.96 12.37 6.33
N SER A 94 10.67 12.29 6.66
CA SER A 94 10.17 11.32 7.63
C SER A 94 10.37 9.86 7.21
N PHE A 95 10.46 9.59 5.90
CA PHE A 95 10.69 8.25 5.34
C PHE A 95 12.17 7.90 5.15
N LEU A 96 13.08 8.81 5.47
CA LEU A 96 14.51 8.52 5.35
C LEU A 96 15.02 7.91 6.65
N PHE A 97 15.64 6.73 6.54
CA PHE A 97 16.44 6.18 7.63
C PHE A 97 17.93 6.52 7.52
N LEU A 98 18.38 7.16 6.43
CA LEU A 98 19.72 7.72 6.32
C LEU A 98 19.75 9.09 7.00
N LYS A 99 20.76 9.34 7.83
CA LYS A 99 20.92 10.60 8.56
C LYS A 99 22.25 11.26 8.26
N LYS A 100 22.30 12.56 8.50
CA LYS A 100 23.55 13.32 8.56
C LYS A 100 24.45 12.72 9.65
N GLY A 101 25.70 12.47 9.31
CA GLY A 101 26.71 11.86 10.17
C GLY A 101 26.82 10.34 10.02
N ASP A 102 25.88 9.68 9.35
CA ASP A 102 25.98 8.24 9.12
C ASP A 102 27.05 7.92 8.07
N VAL A 103 27.69 6.76 8.22
CA VAL A 103 28.56 6.20 7.17
C VAL A 103 27.69 5.75 6.00
N LEU A 104 28.03 6.19 4.79
CA LEU A 104 27.29 5.85 3.57
C LEU A 104 27.39 4.35 3.31
N ASP A 105 26.23 3.70 3.44
CA ASP A 105 25.98 2.35 2.96
C ASP A 105 25.09 2.42 1.72
N VAL A 106 25.62 1.93 0.60
CA VAL A 106 24.93 1.94 -0.70
C VAL A 106 23.68 1.07 -0.68
N TYR A 107 23.67 -0.03 0.08
CA TYR A 107 22.48 -0.88 0.20
C TYR A 107 21.38 -0.18 0.99
N ALA A 108 21.76 0.55 2.05
CA ALA A 108 20.83 1.39 2.81
C ALA A 108 20.27 2.51 1.94
N LEU A 109 21.08 3.10 1.06
CA LEU A 109 20.64 4.10 0.08
C LEU A 109 19.63 3.51 -0.92
N GLN A 110 19.94 2.36 -1.52
CA GLN A 110 19.03 1.67 -2.43
C GLN A 110 17.70 1.27 -1.76
N ASP A 111 17.76 0.79 -0.51
CA ASP A 111 16.55 0.47 0.25
C ASP A 111 15.70 1.72 0.53
N ASN A 112 16.31 2.89 0.75
CA ASN A 112 15.60 4.16 0.89
C ASN A 112 14.97 4.61 -0.43
N GLU A 113 15.69 4.49 -1.56
CA GLU A 113 15.10 4.75 -2.89
C GLU A 113 13.86 3.89 -3.13
N ARG A 114 14.00 2.58 -2.90
CA ARG A 114 12.89 1.62 -3.03
C ARG A 114 11.73 2.01 -2.13
N LEU A 115 12.00 2.34 -0.87
CA LEU A 115 10.97 2.77 0.09
C LEU A 115 10.25 4.04 -0.36
N LEU A 116 10.96 5.03 -0.90
CA LEU A 116 10.36 6.24 -1.43
C LEU A 116 9.49 5.96 -2.66
N ARG A 117 9.94 5.07 -3.56
CA ARG A 117 9.15 4.63 -4.74
C ARG A 117 7.92 3.80 -4.37
N ASP A 118 7.94 3.10 -3.24
CA ASP A 118 6.78 2.34 -2.73
C ASP A 118 5.68 3.28 -2.16
N LEU A 119 5.96 4.57 -1.97
CA LEU A 119 4.97 5.53 -1.47
C LEU A 119 3.92 5.81 -2.54
N PRO A 120 2.62 5.78 -2.20
CA PRO A 120 1.54 5.85 -3.20
C PRO A 120 1.48 7.19 -3.95
N PHE A 121 2.03 8.26 -3.37
CA PHE A 121 2.06 9.60 -3.96
C PHE A 121 3.38 9.94 -4.68
N ILE A 122 4.33 9.01 -4.73
CA ILE A 122 5.62 9.17 -5.42
C ILE A 122 5.65 8.25 -6.63
N GLN A 123 5.91 8.83 -7.80
CA GLN A 123 6.06 8.09 -9.05
C GLN A 123 7.46 7.48 -9.15
N ASP A 124 8.46 8.29 -8.82
CA ASP A 124 9.86 7.91 -8.88
C ASP A 124 10.66 8.69 -7.84
N ALA A 125 11.74 8.07 -7.36
CA ALA A 125 12.68 8.66 -6.42
C ALA A 125 14.08 8.17 -6.75
N LYS A 126 15.06 9.07 -6.70
CA LYS A 126 16.47 8.77 -6.92
C LYS A 126 17.31 9.48 -5.87
N ILE A 127 18.34 8.82 -5.37
CA ILE A 127 19.30 9.38 -4.42
C ILE A 127 20.67 9.37 -5.07
N GLU A 128 21.17 10.56 -5.36
CA GLU A 128 22.47 10.77 -5.99
C GLU A 128 23.48 11.27 -4.96
N THR A 129 24.72 10.78 -5.07
CA THR A 129 25.85 11.18 -4.26
C THR A 129 26.70 12.21 -4.99
N PHE A 130 27.08 13.28 -4.30
CA PHE A 130 27.95 14.32 -4.83
C PHE A 130 29.22 14.42 -3.98
N THR A 131 30.36 14.51 -4.65
CA THR A 131 31.64 14.77 -4.00
C THR A 131 31.65 16.17 -3.42
N THR A 132 32.19 16.28 -2.21
CA THR A 132 32.37 17.56 -1.54
C THR A 132 33.85 17.97 -1.57
N ILE A 133 34.16 19.18 -1.08
CA ILE A 133 35.54 19.63 -0.85
C ILE A 133 36.27 18.76 0.20
N TYR A 134 35.54 18.01 1.03
CA TYR A 134 36.10 17.14 2.05
C TYR A 134 36.19 15.69 1.52
N PRO A 135 37.40 15.09 1.49
CA PRO A 135 37.61 13.77 0.90
C PRO A 135 36.83 12.63 1.58
N ASP A 136 36.58 12.76 2.88
CA ASP A 136 35.90 11.80 3.76
C ASP A 136 34.37 11.94 3.75
N SER A 137 33.84 12.96 3.06
CA SER A 137 32.43 13.36 3.16
C SER A 137 31.73 13.35 1.79
N VAL A 138 30.43 13.05 1.82
CA VAL A 138 29.56 13.03 0.65
C VAL A 138 28.25 13.77 0.96
N ASP A 139 27.75 14.51 -0.02
CA ASP A 139 26.41 15.11 0.04
C ASP A 139 25.43 14.26 -0.77
N LEU A 140 24.19 14.15 -0.30
CA LEU A 140 23.12 13.41 -0.96
C LEU A 140 22.09 14.37 -1.53
N ILE A 141 21.66 14.13 -2.76
CA ILE A 141 20.50 14.79 -3.37
C ILE A 141 19.42 13.75 -3.61
N ILE A 142 18.28 13.96 -2.98
CA ILE A 142 17.09 13.13 -3.15
C ILE A 142 16.18 13.83 -4.14
N THR A 143 16.03 13.25 -5.31
CA THR A 143 15.17 13.74 -6.37
C THR A 143 13.90 12.92 -6.39
N THR A 144 12.74 13.55 -6.16
CA THR A 144 11.43 12.86 -6.25
C THR A 144 10.58 13.43 -7.36
N LYS A 145 9.74 12.57 -7.92
CA LYS A 145 8.67 12.93 -8.84
C LYS A 145 7.35 12.47 -8.25
N ASP A 146 6.43 13.41 -8.06
CA ASP A 146 5.15 13.14 -7.41
C ASP A 146 4.09 12.71 -8.44
N VAL A 147 3.14 11.88 -7.99
CA VAL A 147 1.92 11.55 -8.75
C VAL A 147 0.82 12.54 -8.36
N PHE A 148 -0.13 12.80 -9.28
CA PHE A 148 -1.34 13.53 -8.93
C PHE A 148 -2.10 12.81 -7.81
N SER A 149 -2.27 13.49 -6.68
CA SER A 149 -2.70 12.83 -5.44
C SER A 149 -4.20 12.61 -5.36
N ILE A 150 -5.02 13.45 -6.01
CA ILE A 150 -6.47 13.30 -6.02
C ILE A 150 -6.89 12.27 -7.06
N GLY A 151 -7.70 11.32 -6.66
CA GLY A 151 -8.20 10.28 -7.53
C GLY A 151 -9.51 9.70 -7.06
N GLY A 152 -10.05 8.82 -7.88
CA GLY A 152 -11.19 8.00 -7.53
C GLY A 152 -11.10 6.64 -8.21
N ASP A 153 -11.73 5.65 -7.58
CA ASP A 153 -11.80 4.31 -8.12
C ASP A 153 -13.23 3.77 -8.01
N ILE A 154 -13.65 3.01 -9.01
CA ILE A 154 -14.91 2.27 -8.99
C ILE A 154 -14.57 0.84 -8.59
N ARG A 155 -14.97 0.44 -7.38
CA ARG A 155 -14.73 -0.91 -6.85
C ARG A 155 -15.59 -1.95 -7.54
N ARG A 156 -16.86 -1.62 -7.79
CA ARG A 156 -17.84 -2.50 -8.45
C ARG A 156 -19.03 -1.68 -8.93
N ILE A 157 -19.57 -2.01 -10.10
CA ILE A 157 -20.80 -1.43 -10.63
C ILE A 157 -21.65 -2.51 -11.30
N SER A 158 -22.95 -2.52 -11.00
CA SER A 158 -23.99 -3.38 -11.57
C SER A 158 -25.33 -2.66 -11.52
N LYS A 159 -26.40 -3.28 -12.06
CA LYS A 159 -27.76 -2.69 -12.02
C LYS A 159 -28.28 -2.41 -10.60
N THR A 160 -27.86 -3.21 -9.63
CA THR A 160 -28.39 -3.16 -8.25
C THR A 160 -27.32 -2.78 -7.22
N PHE A 161 -26.10 -2.50 -7.65
CA PHE A 161 -24.96 -2.25 -6.77
C PHE A 161 -23.97 -1.27 -7.40
N ALA A 162 -23.52 -0.27 -6.66
CA ALA A 162 -22.42 0.60 -7.07
C ALA A 162 -21.54 0.94 -5.87
N ALA A 163 -20.24 0.83 -6.02
CA ALA A 163 -19.28 1.22 -5.00
C ALA A 163 -18.12 1.98 -5.62
N ALA A 164 -17.84 3.16 -5.09
CA ALA A 164 -16.77 4.03 -5.56
C ALA A 164 -16.04 4.66 -4.37
N ASN A 165 -14.81 5.10 -4.59
CA ASN A 165 -14.07 5.94 -3.66
C ASN A 165 -13.60 7.20 -4.36
N LEU A 166 -13.50 8.27 -3.58
CA LEU A 166 -12.77 9.49 -3.90
C LEU A 166 -11.73 9.69 -2.81
N TYR A 167 -10.51 10.05 -3.19
CA TYR A 167 -9.43 10.21 -2.25
C TYR A 167 -8.42 11.26 -2.69
N ASP A 168 -7.68 11.78 -1.71
CA ASP A 168 -6.41 12.46 -1.91
C ASP A 168 -5.32 11.63 -1.22
N GLN A 169 -4.33 11.13 -1.96
CA GLN A 169 -3.26 10.28 -1.46
C GLN A 169 -2.15 11.04 -0.75
N ASN A 170 -2.09 12.37 -0.91
CA ASN A 170 -1.07 13.24 -0.34
C ASN A 170 -1.70 14.54 0.16
N PHE A 171 -2.73 14.39 0.99
CA PHE A 171 -3.51 15.49 1.52
C PHE A 171 -2.60 16.57 2.12
N LEU A 172 -2.71 17.79 1.58
CA LEU A 172 -1.90 18.96 1.95
C LEU A 172 -0.37 18.79 1.77
N GLY A 173 0.07 17.83 0.96
CA GLY A 173 1.47 17.49 0.74
C GLY A 173 2.14 16.83 1.95
N ARG A 174 1.37 16.28 2.89
CA ARG A 174 1.90 15.83 4.20
C ARG A 174 2.05 14.32 4.33
N ALA A 175 2.08 13.57 3.22
CA ALA A 175 2.07 12.11 3.24
C ALA A 175 0.91 11.57 4.09
N GLN A 176 -0.30 12.04 3.77
CA GLN A 176 -1.55 11.68 4.41
C GLN A 176 -2.58 11.33 3.34
N ARG A 177 -3.43 10.35 3.61
CA ARG A 177 -4.57 10.01 2.76
C ARG A 177 -5.85 10.43 3.43
N LEU A 178 -6.71 11.13 2.69
CA LEU A 178 -8.10 11.34 3.05
C LEU A 178 -8.95 10.65 1.98
N GLN A 179 -9.90 9.81 2.39
CA GLN A 179 -10.74 9.05 1.46
C GLN A 179 -12.19 9.03 1.92
N PHE A 180 -13.09 9.19 0.95
CA PHE A 180 -14.52 9.02 1.07
C PHE A 180 -14.99 7.91 0.13
N GLY A 181 -15.64 6.90 0.68
CA GLY A 181 -16.25 5.81 -0.07
C GLY A 181 -17.76 5.97 -0.13
N PHE A 182 -18.33 5.62 -1.27
CA PHE A 182 -19.76 5.57 -1.50
C PHE A 182 -20.16 4.13 -1.83
N LEU A 183 -21.31 3.72 -1.32
CA LEU A 183 -21.88 2.41 -1.56
C LEU A 183 -23.40 2.53 -1.74
N TYR A 184 -23.87 2.13 -2.90
CA TYR A 184 -25.27 1.88 -3.23
C TYR A 184 -25.49 0.38 -3.37
N ASP A 185 -26.49 -0.15 -2.68
CA ASP A 185 -26.96 -1.52 -2.81
C ASP A 185 -28.47 -1.54 -2.63
N GLU A 186 -29.20 -1.94 -3.68
CA GLU A 186 -30.67 -1.99 -3.68
C GLU A 186 -31.22 -2.99 -2.66
N LYS A 187 -30.48 -4.07 -2.36
CA LYS A 187 -30.91 -5.10 -1.41
C LYS A 187 -30.69 -4.70 0.05
N ARG A 188 -30.11 -3.52 0.30
CA ARG A 188 -29.75 -3.06 1.64
C ARG A 188 -30.75 -2.05 2.16
N THR A 189 -30.95 -2.06 3.48
CA THR A 189 -31.60 -0.97 4.20
C THR A 189 -30.62 -0.40 5.22
N PRO A 190 -30.20 0.88 5.12
CA PRO A 190 -30.45 1.83 4.02
C PRO A 190 -29.72 1.45 2.72
N THR A 191 -30.26 1.81 1.56
CA THR A 191 -29.66 1.47 0.25
C THR A 191 -28.35 2.21 0.00
N LEU A 192 -28.18 3.40 0.55
CA LEU A 192 -26.97 4.23 0.48
C LEU A 192 -26.15 4.18 1.77
N ALA A 193 -24.84 4.23 1.62
CA ALA A 193 -23.92 4.40 2.75
C ALA A 193 -22.58 4.96 2.34
N GLY A 194 -21.87 5.44 3.36
CA GLY A 194 -20.57 6.06 3.26
C GLY A 194 -19.49 5.33 4.02
N GLU A 195 -18.27 5.56 3.58
CA GLU A 195 -17.05 5.25 4.30
C GLU A 195 -16.19 6.51 4.35
N MET A 196 -15.54 6.76 5.48
CA MET A 196 -14.51 7.78 5.61
C MET A 196 -13.27 7.13 6.19
N SER A 197 -12.11 7.40 5.60
CA SER A 197 -10.85 6.99 6.18
C SER A 197 -9.79 8.08 6.09
N TYR A 198 -8.98 8.15 7.13
CA TYR A 198 -7.81 9.00 7.22
C TYR A 198 -6.59 8.13 7.53
N THR A 199 -5.53 8.28 6.75
CA THR A 199 -4.28 7.55 6.94
C THR A 199 -3.11 8.54 7.03
N LYS A 200 -2.29 8.41 8.06
CA LYS A 200 -0.95 9.01 8.13
C LYS A 200 0.08 7.93 7.88
N TYR A 201 0.82 8.00 6.77
CA TYR A 201 1.72 6.91 6.37
C TYR A 201 2.96 6.75 7.27
N ASN A 202 3.33 7.79 8.02
CA ASN A 202 4.43 7.73 8.97
C ASN A 202 4.21 8.76 10.08
N ILE A 203 4.13 8.29 11.32
CA ILE A 203 4.03 9.13 12.51
C ILE A 203 5.41 9.30 13.13
N ALA A 204 5.81 10.55 13.34
CA ALA A 204 7.01 10.91 14.12
C ALA A 204 8.29 10.15 13.71
N ASN A 205 8.47 9.89 12.41
CA ASN A 205 9.63 9.18 11.83
C ASN A 205 9.81 7.74 12.37
N THR A 206 8.73 7.11 12.81
CA THR A 206 8.74 5.74 13.36
C THR A 206 8.51 4.66 12.31
N PHE A 207 8.11 5.05 11.09
CA PHE A 207 7.60 4.16 10.05
C PHE A 207 6.30 3.44 10.43
N ILE A 208 5.62 3.90 11.50
CA ILE A 208 4.27 3.46 11.84
C ILE A 208 3.28 4.25 11.01
N ALA A 209 2.54 3.54 10.16
CA ALA A 209 1.36 4.06 9.49
C ALA A 209 0.14 3.93 10.41
N LEU A 210 -0.62 5.01 10.57
CA LEU A 210 -1.85 5.03 11.34
C LEU A 210 -3.03 5.27 10.41
N GLN A 211 -4.10 4.51 10.60
CA GLN A 211 -5.35 4.64 9.87
C GLN A 211 -6.51 4.69 10.85
N LEU A 212 -7.37 5.69 10.68
CA LEU A 212 -8.69 5.75 11.28
C LEU A 212 -9.70 5.56 10.16
N ARG A 213 -10.61 4.60 10.33
CA ARG A 213 -11.65 4.27 9.35
C ARG A 213 -12.99 4.19 10.04
N HIS A 214 -13.98 4.85 9.47
CA HIS A 214 -15.38 4.70 9.85
C HIS A 214 -16.17 4.32 8.60
N ALA A 215 -16.84 3.18 8.63
CA ALA A 215 -17.59 2.69 7.48
C ALA A 215 -18.98 2.23 7.91
N ALA A 216 -19.98 2.64 7.15
CA ALA A 216 -21.31 2.05 7.16
C ALA A 216 -21.38 1.06 5.98
N THR A 217 -20.83 -0.14 6.16
CA THR A 217 -20.72 -1.15 5.09
C THR A 217 -21.39 -2.44 5.53
N ALA A 218 -22.35 -2.97 4.77
CA ALA A 218 -22.97 -4.26 5.07
C ALA A 218 -22.30 -5.40 4.31
N ASN A 219 -21.85 -6.42 5.06
CA ASN A 219 -22.09 -7.85 4.80
C ASN A 219 -21.37 -8.67 5.89
N SER A 220 -22.02 -8.91 7.03
CA SER A 220 -21.85 -10.18 7.73
C SER A 220 -22.51 -11.25 6.88
N THR A 221 -21.69 -12.12 6.28
CA THR A 221 -22.11 -13.27 5.46
C THR A 221 -22.99 -14.29 6.19
N LEU A 222 -23.28 -14.08 7.49
CA LEU A 222 -23.96 -15.04 8.34
C LEU A 222 -25.49 -14.85 8.39
N LEU A 223 -26.02 -13.64 8.22
CA LEU A 223 -27.43 -13.34 8.57
C LEU A 223 -28.17 -12.35 7.62
N GLY A 224 -27.65 -12.13 6.41
CA GLY A 224 -28.46 -11.72 5.24
C GLY A 224 -29.44 -10.54 5.37
N GLY A 225 -29.13 -9.49 6.14
CA GLY A 225 -30.03 -8.32 6.26
C GLY A 225 -29.62 -7.22 7.24
N LEU A 226 -28.36 -7.21 7.68
CA LEU A 226 -27.88 -6.39 8.79
C LEU A 226 -27.16 -5.12 8.34
N TYR A 227 -27.42 -4.01 9.04
CA TYR A 227 -26.66 -2.78 8.88
C TYR A 227 -25.42 -2.81 9.78
N ASP A 228 -24.25 -3.07 9.18
CA ASP A 228 -22.98 -3.09 9.88
C ASP A 228 -22.28 -1.72 9.80
N ARG A 229 -22.00 -1.15 10.97
CA ARG A 229 -21.09 -0.01 11.15
C ARG A 229 -19.80 -0.53 11.74
N VAL A 230 -18.68 -0.10 11.18
CA VAL A 230 -17.35 -0.37 11.72
C VAL A 230 -16.63 0.94 11.98
N THR A 231 -16.07 1.08 13.17
CA THR A 231 -15.05 2.09 13.47
C THR A 231 -13.78 1.37 13.82
N GLU A 232 -12.74 1.58 13.03
CA GLU A 232 -11.47 0.88 13.14
C GLU A 232 -10.32 1.88 13.29
N LEU A 233 -9.45 1.60 14.26
CA LEU A 233 -8.14 2.21 14.37
C LEU A 233 -7.10 1.13 14.07
N ASN A 234 -6.19 1.42 13.16
CA ASN A 234 -5.14 0.50 12.74
C ASN A 234 -3.80 1.25 12.73
N ALA A 235 -2.83 0.75 13.49
CA ALA A 235 -1.46 1.22 13.48
C ALA A 235 -0.57 0.06 13.03
N ASN A 236 0.26 0.26 12.01
CA ASN A 236 1.08 -0.79 11.45
C ASN A 236 2.47 -0.28 11.06
N ARG A 237 3.50 -1.05 11.40
CA ARG A 237 4.89 -0.83 10.98
C ARG A 237 5.43 -2.12 10.36
N GLY A 238 5.59 -2.10 9.04
CA GLY A 238 6.22 -3.19 8.30
C GLY A 238 7.76 -3.17 8.40
N LEU A 239 8.38 -4.17 7.78
CA LEU A 239 9.83 -4.20 7.54
C LEU A 239 10.15 -3.33 6.32
N TYR A 240 10.50 -2.06 6.55
CA TYR A 240 10.81 -1.09 5.47
C TYR A 240 12.19 -1.31 4.83
N THR A 241 13.11 -1.99 5.52
CA THR A 241 14.40 -2.46 5.00
C THR A 241 14.71 -3.84 5.58
N THR A 242 15.59 -4.59 4.91
CA THR A 242 16.16 -5.84 5.44
C THR A 242 16.89 -5.66 6.78
N LYS A 243 17.25 -4.42 7.14
CA LYS A 243 17.88 -4.06 8.42
C LYS A 243 16.89 -3.63 9.51
N ALA A 244 15.60 -3.51 9.20
CA ALA A 244 14.60 -3.16 10.21
C ALA A 244 14.58 -4.26 11.27
N THR A 245 14.78 -3.88 12.54
CA THR A 245 14.99 -4.83 13.66
C THR A 245 13.71 -5.47 14.16
N TRP A 246 12.57 -4.81 13.94
CA TRP A 246 11.25 -5.28 14.35
C TRP A 246 10.19 -4.87 13.33
N ALA A 247 9.00 -5.44 13.46
CA ALA A 247 7.77 -5.04 12.79
C ALA A 247 6.60 -5.33 13.73
N GLY A 248 5.47 -4.68 13.53
CA GLY A 248 4.33 -4.91 14.40
C GLY A 248 3.12 -4.10 13.99
N GLY A 249 1.97 -4.48 14.52
CA GLY A 249 0.73 -3.77 14.27
C GLY A 249 -0.31 -4.01 15.35
N VAL A 250 -1.19 -3.03 15.49
CA VAL A 250 -2.33 -3.03 16.38
C VAL A 250 -3.54 -2.62 15.55
N ARG A 251 -4.59 -3.43 15.58
CA ARG A 251 -5.89 -3.10 15.02
C ARG A 251 -6.95 -3.30 16.07
N VAL A 252 -7.76 -2.28 16.29
CA VAL A 252 -8.93 -2.35 17.15
C VAL A 252 -10.12 -1.86 16.36
N ALA A 253 -11.23 -2.60 16.40
CA ALA A 253 -12.45 -2.20 15.72
C ALA A 253 -13.68 -2.44 16.58
N GLN A 254 -14.60 -1.48 16.54
CA GLN A 254 -15.95 -1.63 17.06
C GLN A 254 -16.87 -1.91 15.88
N HIS A 255 -17.59 -3.03 15.96
CA HIS A 255 -18.61 -3.42 15.01
C HIS A 255 -19.98 -3.27 15.68
N THR A 256 -20.91 -2.64 14.98
CA THR A 256 -22.30 -2.50 15.40
C THR A 256 -23.16 -3.00 14.27
N SER A 257 -23.91 -4.05 14.54
CA SER A 257 -24.87 -4.63 13.62
C SER A 257 -26.26 -4.31 14.13
N VAL A 258 -27.04 -3.61 13.31
CA VAL A 258 -28.45 -3.28 13.61
C VAL A 258 -29.33 -4.10 12.67
N GLY A 259 -30.24 -4.88 13.24
CA GLY A 259 -31.26 -5.58 12.47
C GLY A 259 -32.29 -4.61 11.88
N ASN A 260 -32.90 -5.00 10.76
CA ASN A 260 -33.93 -4.20 10.09
C ASN A 260 -35.33 -4.79 10.32
N GLY A 261 -36.35 -3.93 10.44
CA GLY A 261 -37.75 -4.34 10.57
C GLY A 261 -38.02 -5.21 11.80
N ALA A 262 -38.85 -6.25 11.66
CA ALA A 262 -39.18 -7.20 12.74
C ALA A 262 -37.98 -7.99 13.31
N ALA A 263 -36.83 -7.94 12.62
CA ALA A 263 -35.60 -8.60 13.04
C ALA A 263 -34.62 -7.66 13.80
N ALA A 264 -35.02 -6.40 14.05
CA ALA A 264 -34.20 -5.42 14.78
C ALA A 264 -33.86 -5.90 16.20
N ASP A 265 -34.84 -6.42 16.94
CA ASP A 265 -34.61 -6.82 18.34
C ASP A 265 -33.92 -8.18 18.47
N THR A 266 -34.06 -9.06 17.47
CA THR A 266 -33.55 -10.44 17.49
C THR A 266 -32.20 -10.62 16.83
N LEU A 267 -31.79 -9.74 15.89
CA LEU A 267 -30.54 -9.90 15.14
C LEU A 267 -29.53 -8.76 15.35
N SER A 268 -29.82 -7.77 16.20
CA SER A 268 -28.85 -6.73 16.54
C SER A 268 -27.76 -7.28 17.46
N TYR A 269 -26.50 -6.99 17.15
CA TYR A 269 -25.36 -7.37 17.99
C TYR A 269 -24.23 -6.36 17.85
N GLN A 270 -23.40 -6.30 18.89
CA GLN A 270 -22.22 -5.44 18.91
C GLN A 270 -21.03 -6.25 19.37
N TYR A 271 -19.90 -6.09 18.69
CA TYR A 271 -18.67 -6.75 19.09
C TYR A 271 -17.46 -5.85 18.84
N ARG A 272 -16.42 -6.09 19.63
CA ARG A 272 -15.11 -5.47 19.49
C ARG A 272 -14.13 -6.52 19.00
N THR A 273 -13.24 -6.11 18.11
CA THR A 273 -12.07 -6.92 17.74
C THR A 273 -10.81 -6.21 18.19
N GLY A 274 -9.86 -6.98 18.68
CA GLY A 274 -8.52 -6.55 19.01
C GLY A 274 -7.53 -7.51 18.37
N ASP A 275 -6.58 -6.98 17.63
CA ASP A 275 -5.55 -7.73 16.92
C ASP A 275 -4.22 -7.04 17.13
N VAL A 276 -3.30 -7.73 17.78
CA VAL A 276 -1.97 -7.21 18.08
C VAL A 276 -0.96 -8.22 17.62
N TRP A 277 0.05 -7.78 16.88
CA TRP A 277 1.18 -8.62 16.53
C TRP A 277 2.48 -7.85 16.64
N TYR A 278 3.52 -8.60 16.97
CA TYR A 278 4.88 -8.09 17.09
C TYR A 278 5.83 -9.13 16.55
N GLY A 279 6.82 -8.69 15.79
CA GLY A 279 7.86 -9.57 15.28
C GLY A 279 9.23 -8.92 15.24
N VAL A 280 10.23 -9.77 15.36
CA VAL A 280 11.65 -9.40 15.40
C VAL A 280 12.37 -10.00 14.19
N ASN A 281 13.22 -9.19 13.58
CA ASN A 281 14.08 -9.62 12.50
C ASN A 281 15.43 -10.07 13.09
N LEU A 282 15.65 -11.38 13.11
CA LEU A 282 16.87 -11.99 13.64
C LEU A 282 18.08 -11.75 12.73
N GLY A 283 17.84 -11.47 11.45
CA GLY A 283 18.88 -11.13 10.47
C GLY A 283 19.39 -9.69 10.58
N ALA A 284 18.73 -8.82 11.36
CA ALA A 284 19.12 -7.42 11.49
C ALA A 284 20.31 -7.20 12.43
N ARG A 285 20.53 -8.08 13.42
CA ARG A 285 21.59 -7.92 14.45
C ARG A 285 22.96 -8.44 14.04
N LYS A 286 23.06 -9.35 13.05
CA LYS A 286 24.34 -9.88 12.55
C LYS A 286 24.77 -9.19 11.26
N LYS A 287 25.05 -7.89 11.29
CA LYS A 287 25.50 -7.14 10.10
C LYS A 287 26.49 -6.02 10.47
N GLN A 288 27.67 -6.41 10.92
CA GLN A 288 28.88 -5.60 10.75
C GLN A 288 29.77 -6.35 9.75
N TYR A 289 30.23 -5.61 8.74
CA TYR A 289 31.22 -6.01 7.73
C TYR A 289 30.78 -6.90 6.56
N ASN A 290 30.75 -6.27 5.38
CA ASN A 290 31.27 -6.71 4.08
C ASN A 290 30.94 -8.10 3.49
N ASP A 291 29.88 -8.78 3.93
CA ASP A 291 29.43 -10.00 3.24
C ASP A 291 28.10 -9.75 2.49
N SER A 292 28.21 -9.68 1.17
CA SER A 292 27.18 -9.33 0.19
C SER A 292 26.25 -10.50 -0.17
N SER A 293 26.47 -11.72 0.35
CA SER A 293 25.83 -12.94 -0.17
C SER A 293 24.77 -13.62 0.71
N TYR A 294 24.38 -13.06 1.86
CA TYR A 294 23.36 -13.69 2.71
C TYR A 294 22.16 -12.79 3.03
N ARG A 295 21.20 -12.76 2.10
CA ARG A 295 19.85 -12.18 2.25
C ARG A 295 18.90 -13.03 3.11
N ASN A 296 19.41 -13.87 4.01
CA ASN A 296 18.57 -14.76 4.80
C ASN A 296 18.03 -14.03 6.06
N SER A 297 17.02 -13.18 5.90
CA SER A 297 16.34 -12.54 7.04
C SER A 297 15.37 -13.52 7.67
N LYS A 298 15.77 -14.14 8.79
CA LYS A 298 14.85 -14.92 9.63
C LYS A 298 13.99 -13.95 10.44
N PHE A 299 12.68 -14.12 10.39
CA PHE A 299 11.71 -13.30 11.09
C PHE A 299 10.81 -14.17 11.95
N ILE A 300 10.63 -13.78 13.21
CA ILE A 300 9.72 -14.45 14.14
C ILE A 300 8.70 -13.43 14.60
N ALA A 301 7.43 -13.80 14.60
CA ALA A 301 6.34 -12.97 15.08
C ALA A 301 5.38 -13.75 15.97
N ILE A 302 4.79 -13.03 16.92
CA ILE A 302 3.65 -13.47 17.72
C ILE A 302 2.46 -12.57 17.40
N ARG A 303 1.27 -13.16 17.38
CA ARG A 303 0.00 -12.46 17.14
C ARG A 303 -1.05 -12.95 18.11
N TYR A 304 -1.79 -12.01 18.67
CA TYR A 304 -2.94 -12.26 19.51
C TYR A 304 -4.15 -11.61 18.85
N PHE A 305 -5.23 -12.37 18.74
CA PHE A 305 -6.50 -11.91 18.19
C PHE A 305 -7.62 -12.26 19.16
N GLU A 306 -8.47 -11.28 19.45
CA GLU A 306 -9.65 -11.45 20.29
C GLU A 306 -10.85 -10.81 19.61
N ARG A 307 -12.01 -11.46 19.75
CA ARG A 307 -13.31 -10.91 19.43
C ARG A 307 -14.22 -11.03 20.64
N ARG A 308 -14.68 -9.89 21.16
CA ARG A 308 -15.55 -9.83 22.34
C ARG A 308 -16.91 -9.24 21.97
N PHE A 309 -17.98 -10.01 22.18
CA PHE A 309 -19.35 -9.52 22.02
C PHE A 309 -19.71 -8.63 23.22
N VAL A 310 -20.15 -7.41 22.93
CA VAL A 310 -20.63 -6.42 23.91
C VAL A 310 -22.15 -6.57 24.07
N TYR A 311 -22.85 -6.79 22.96
CA TYR A 311 -24.27 -7.05 22.92
C TYR A 311 -24.51 -8.29 22.06
N LEU A 312 -25.18 -9.28 22.65
CA LEU A 312 -25.58 -10.52 21.97
C LEU A 312 -27.03 -10.37 21.48
N PRO A 313 -27.37 -10.99 20.35
CA PRO A 313 -28.76 -11.01 19.89
C PRO A 313 -29.65 -11.70 20.94
N ASN A 314 -30.86 -11.17 21.15
CA ASN A 314 -31.82 -11.78 22.06
C ASN A 314 -32.48 -12.99 21.38
N VAL A 315 -32.00 -14.21 21.69
CA VAL A 315 -32.46 -15.45 21.05
C VAL A 315 -33.55 -16.18 21.83
N GLN A 316 -34.28 -15.50 22.73
CA GLN A 316 -35.20 -16.18 23.66
C GLN A 316 -36.49 -16.77 23.06
N ASN A 317 -36.77 -16.68 21.75
CA ASN A 317 -38.06 -17.17 21.24
C ASN A 317 -38.08 -17.87 19.86
N ASN A 318 -36.95 -18.27 19.30
CA ASN A 318 -36.96 -19.15 18.12
C ASN A 318 -36.29 -20.47 18.45
N LYS A 319 -37.10 -21.54 18.48
CA LYS A 319 -36.64 -22.92 18.34
C LYS A 319 -35.81 -22.98 17.05
N PHE A 320 -34.48 -23.07 17.16
CA PHE A 320 -33.69 -23.53 16.03
C PHE A 320 -34.21 -24.93 15.67
N PRO A 321 -34.57 -25.22 14.41
CA PRO A 321 -34.74 -26.61 14.00
C PRO A 321 -33.38 -27.28 14.20
N GLN A 322 -33.29 -28.16 15.20
CA GLN A 322 -32.14 -29.00 15.44
C GLN A 322 -32.06 -30.05 14.33
N THR A 323 -31.55 -29.67 13.16
CA THR A 323 -31.03 -30.62 12.16
C THR A 323 -30.06 -29.90 11.23
N PHE A 324 -28.78 -29.96 11.57
CA PHE A 324 -27.71 -29.96 10.57
C PHE A 324 -26.95 -31.27 10.77
N TYR A 325 -27.15 -32.21 9.84
CA TYR A 325 -26.19 -33.26 9.50
C TYR A 325 -25.44 -32.81 8.25
#